data_AF-A0A2H6AUT3-F1
#
_entry.id   AF-A0A2H6AUT3-F1
#
_cell.length_a   1.000
_cell.length_b   1.000
_cell.length_c   1.000
_cell.angle_alpha   90.00
_cell.angle_beta   90.00
_cell.angle_gamma   90.00
#
_symmetry.space_group_name_H-M   'P 1'
#
loop_
_entity.id
_entity.type
_entity.pdbx_description
1 polymer ?
#
loop_
_entity_poly.entity_id
_entity_poly.type
_entity_poly.pdbx_seq_one_letter_code
_entity_poly.pdbx_strand_id
1 'polypeptide(L)'
;MGFFWFLLGLVVGAVAAWVLLARRYREELDAALRGWEERCRAAREEVDRVDREHAEVRARLEERIAELERERKALKGRIGALEARIAELERRAAEGVPERAEAEGPPASAAESAQAGAEGAPAGAPGEELQRIRGVGPVIAAKLVELGYARLSDIATLKPEDVARIEEAIGFPGRVARERWIEQARELLAAGG
;
A
#
# COMPACT_ATOMS: atom_id res chain seq x y z
N MET A 1 -24.61 -33.83 82.59
CA MET A 1 -25.58 -33.55 81.50
C MET A 1 -25.45 -32.17 80.85
N GLY A 2 -25.11 -31.08 81.56
CA GLY A 2 -25.00 -29.74 80.94
C GLY A 2 -23.88 -29.56 79.90
N PHE A 3 -22.72 -30.19 80.10
CA PHE A 3 -21.56 -30.06 79.21
C PHE A 3 -21.82 -30.57 77.77
N PHE A 4 -22.61 -31.63 77.63
CA PHE A 4 -22.97 -32.20 76.32
C PHE A 4 -23.80 -31.21 75.48
N TRP A 5 -24.81 -30.58 76.09
CA TRP A 5 -25.67 -29.61 75.42
C TRP A 5 -24.91 -28.33 75.04
N PHE A 6 -23.93 -27.93 75.85
CA PHE A 6 -23.05 -26.81 75.51
C PHE A 6 -22.18 -27.10 74.28
N LEU A 7 -21.52 -28.27 74.22
CA LEU A 7 -20.75 -28.68 73.05
C LEU A 7 -21.60 -28.80 71.79
N LEU A 8 -22.81 -29.34 71.92
CA LEU A 8 -23.75 -29.44 70.80
C LEU A 8 -24.11 -28.05 70.25
N GLY A 9 -24.38 -27.07 71.11
CA GLY A 9 -24.64 -25.69 70.69
C GLY A 9 -23.47 -25.05 69.94
N LEU A 10 -22.23 -25.29 70.38
CA LEU A 10 -21.02 -24.78 69.72
C LEU A 10 -20.85 -25.38 68.32
N VAL A 11 -21.01 -26.70 68.18
CA VAL A 11 -20.92 -27.38 66.87
C VAL A 11 -22.00 -26.87 65.91
N VAL A 12 -23.25 -26.76 66.37
CA VAL A 12 -24.35 -26.24 65.54
C VAL A 12 -24.09 -24.80 65.12
N GLY A 13 -23.61 -23.95 66.04
CA GLY A 13 -23.23 -22.57 65.74
C GLY A 13 -22.09 -22.47 64.73
N ALA A 14 -21.06 -23.31 64.85
CA ALA A 14 -19.94 -23.37 63.91
C ALA A 14 -20.38 -23.85 62.52
N VAL A 15 -21.24 -24.87 62.44
CA VAL A 15 -21.80 -25.35 61.17
C VAL A 15 -22.68 -24.29 60.54
N ALA A 16 -23.55 -23.62 61.31
CA ALA A 16 -24.39 -22.53 60.80
C ALA A 16 -23.55 -21.36 60.28
N ALA A 17 -22.51 -20.94 61.03
CA ALA A 17 -21.58 -19.91 60.61
C ALA A 17 -20.81 -20.32 59.34
N TRP A 18 -20.34 -21.57 59.27
CA TRP A 18 -19.67 -22.10 58.09
C TRP A 18 -20.59 -22.14 56.86
N VAL A 19 -21.86 -22.53 57.02
CA VAL A 19 -22.86 -22.55 55.94
C VAL A 19 -23.15 -21.13 55.44
N LEU A 20 -23.28 -20.15 56.34
CA LEU A 20 -23.50 -18.75 55.97
C LEU A 20 -22.28 -18.18 55.23
N LEU A 21 -21.08 -18.46 55.72
CA LEU A 21 -19.85 -18.04 55.07
C LEU A 21 -19.68 -18.70 53.69
N ALA A 22 -19.97 -19.99 53.58
CA ALA A 22 -19.93 -20.74 52.32
C ALA A 22 -21.00 -20.24 51.33
N ARG A 23 -22.20 -19.87 51.79
CA ARG A 23 -23.22 -19.23 50.95
C ARG A 23 -22.73 -17.90 50.40
N ARG A 24 -22.23 -17.02 51.27
CA ARG A 24 -21.69 -15.72 50.87
C ARG A 24 -20.55 -15.86 49.86
N TYR A 25 -19.62 -16.78 50.11
CA TYR A 25 -18.50 -17.01 49.20
C TYR A 25 -18.95 -17.55 47.84
N ARG A 26 -19.94 -18.45 47.81
CA ARG A 26 -20.56 -18.91 46.54
C ARG A 26 -21.23 -17.77 45.79
N GLU A 27 -21.98 -16.90 46.47
CA GLU A 27 -22.63 -15.75 45.83
C GLU A 27 -21.62 -14.77 45.22
N GLU A 28 -20.50 -14.51 45.93
CA GLU A 28 -19.40 -13.68 45.43
C GLU A 28 -18.73 -14.31 44.20
N LEU A 29 -18.48 -15.63 44.20
CA LEU A 29 -17.93 -16.36 43.06
C LEU A 29 -18.88 -16.37 41.85
N ASP A 30 -20.17 -16.61 42.07
CA ASP A 30 -21.17 -16.61 41.01
C ASP A 30 -21.33 -15.22 40.38
N ALA A 31 -21.26 -14.16 41.20
CA ALA A 31 -21.25 -12.78 40.71
C ALA A 31 -20.00 -12.49 39.87
N ALA A 32 -18.83 -12.95 40.34
CA ALA A 32 -17.58 -12.81 39.58
C ALA A 32 -17.63 -13.58 38.25
N LEU A 33 -18.16 -14.81 38.25
CA LEU A 33 -18.30 -15.63 37.05
C LEU A 33 -19.25 -14.99 36.04
N ARG A 34 -20.44 -14.53 36.48
CA ARG A 34 -21.37 -13.80 35.61
C ARG A 34 -20.72 -12.56 35.00
N GLY A 35 -20.00 -11.77 35.80
CA GLY A 35 -19.27 -10.61 35.30
C GLY A 35 -18.17 -10.97 34.29
N TRP A 36 -17.50 -12.11 34.47
CA TRP A 36 -16.56 -12.64 33.48
C TRP A 36 -17.25 -13.11 32.20
N GLU A 37 -18.37 -13.83 32.30
CA GLU A 37 -19.16 -14.29 31.16
C GLU A 37 -19.70 -13.12 30.33
N GLU A 38 -20.20 -12.06 30.98
CA GLU A 38 -20.66 -10.84 30.32
C GLU A 38 -19.52 -10.14 29.59
N ARG A 39 -18.33 -9.99 30.20
CA ARG A 39 -17.15 -9.45 29.52
C ARG A 39 -16.74 -10.29 28.32
N CYS A 40 -16.73 -11.61 28.45
CA CYS A 40 -16.41 -12.52 27.35
C CYS A 40 -17.46 -12.50 26.24
N ARG A 41 -18.74 -12.24 26.58
CA ARG A 41 -19.80 -12.06 25.59
C ARG A 41 -19.64 -10.74 24.85
N ALA A 42 -19.46 -9.64 25.57
CA ALA A 42 -19.26 -8.31 24.99
C ALA A 42 -18.02 -8.28 24.06
N ALA A 43 -16.92 -8.90 24.49
CA ALA A 43 -15.71 -9.01 23.66
C ALA A 43 -15.96 -9.82 22.37
N ARG A 44 -16.77 -10.89 22.44
CA ARG A 44 -17.15 -11.66 21.25
C ARG A 44 -18.03 -10.85 20.29
N GLU A 45 -19.01 -10.12 20.80
CA GLU A 45 -19.86 -9.25 19.99
C GLU A 45 -19.07 -8.13 19.29
N GLU A 46 -18.04 -7.61 19.95
CA GLU A 46 -17.13 -6.63 19.36
C GLU A 46 -16.29 -7.24 18.23
N VAL A 47 -15.76 -8.45 18.41
CA VAL A 47 -15.07 -9.19 17.35
C VAL A 47 -16.00 -9.44 16.16
N ASP A 48 -17.22 -9.93 16.41
CA ASP A 48 -18.21 -10.19 15.36
C ASP A 48 -18.62 -8.91 14.60
N ARG A 49 -18.69 -7.76 15.30
CA ARG A 49 -18.92 -6.46 14.66
C ARG A 49 -17.77 -6.10 13.72
N VAL A 50 -16.54 -6.17 14.22
CA VAL A 50 -15.34 -5.85 13.43
C VAL A 50 -15.21 -6.79 12.23
N ASP A 51 -15.45 -8.08 12.40
CA ASP A 51 -15.43 -9.07 11.31
C ASP A 51 -16.46 -8.76 10.22
N ARG A 52 -17.67 -8.30 10.59
CA ARG A 52 -18.69 -7.85 9.63
C ARG A 52 -18.22 -6.62 8.86
N GLU A 53 -17.68 -5.60 9.55
CA GLU A 53 -17.15 -4.40 8.90
C GLU A 53 -16.01 -4.75 7.92
N HIS A 54 -15.08 -5.62 8.33
CA HIS A 54 -14.01 -6.11 7.45
C HIS A 54 -14.55 -6.92 6.27
N ALA A 55 -15.61 -7.71 6.45
CA ALA A 55 -16.25 -8.44 5.35
C ALA A 55 -16.89 -7.48 4.34
N GLU A 56 -17.58 -6.44 4.81
CA GLU A 56 -18.19 -5.41 3.94
C GLU A 56 -17.14 -4.61 3.16
N VAL A 57 -16.04 -4.23 3.82
CA VAL A 57 -14.93 -3.53 3.15
C VAL A 57 -14.29 -4.44 2.10
N ARG A 58 -14.03 -5.71 2.42
CA ARG A 58 -13.50 -6.68 1.45
C ARG A 58 -14.43 -6.86 0.25
N ALA A 59 -15.73 -7.03 0.46
CA ALA A 59 -16.70 -7.17 -0.62
C ALA A 59 -16.73 -5.93 -1.54
N ARG A 60 -16.71 -4.71 -0.96
CA ARG A 60 -16.61 -3.47 -1.73
C ARG A 60 -15.34 -3.38 -2.57
N LEU A 61 -14.21 -3.81 -2.02
CA LEU A 61 -12.94 -3.84 -2.74
C LEU A 61 -12.94 -4.87 -3.88
N GLU A 62 -13.48 -6.06 -3.65
CA GLU A 62 -13.60 -7.11 -4.67
C GLU A 62 -14.51 -6.66 -5.83
N GLU A 63 -15.63 -6.01 -5.53
CA GLU A 63 -16.50 -5.42 -6.54
C GLU A 63 -15.77 -4.35 -7.37
N ARG A 64 -15.05 -3.45 -6.71
CA ARG A 64 -14.28 -2.40 -7.39
C ARG A 64 -13.16 -2.98 -8.26
N ILE A 65 -12.48 -4.01 -7.80
CA ILE A 65 -11.46 -4.72 -8.59
C ILE A 65 -12.12 -5.33 -9.83
N ALA A 66 -13.25 -6.01 -9.68
CA ALA A 66 -13.96 -6.62 -10.81
C ALA A 66 -14.45 -5.57 -11.82
N GLU A 67 -14.92 -4.41 -11.36
CA GLU A 67 -15.28 -3.28 -12.21
C GLU A 67 -14.07 -2.76 -13.01
N LEU A 68 -12.97 -2.45 -12.33
CA LEU A 68 -11.74 -1.95 -12.95
C LEU A 68 -11.15 -2.96 -13.96
N GLU A 69 -11.26 -4.26 -13.69
CA GLU A 69 -10.84 -5.29 -14.64
C GLU A 69 -11.70 -5.33 -15.91
N ARG A 70 -13.02 -5.12 -15.78
CA ARG A 70 -13.93 -4.99 -16.94
C ARG A 70 -13.60 -3.76 -17.76
N GLU A 71 -13.38 -2.61 -17.10
CA GLU A 71 -12.97 -1.37 -17.76
C GLU A 71 -11.64 -1.54 -18.49
N ARG A 72 -10.63 -2.11 -17.82
CA ARG A 72 -9.33 -2.42 -18.44
C ARG A 72 -9.49 -3.30 -19.66
N LYS A 73 -10.32 -4.35 -19.58
CA LYS A 73 -10.58 -5.25 -20.71
C LYS A 73 -11.27 -4.52 -21.87
N ALA A 74 -12.24 -3.66 -21.58
CA ALA A 74 -12.94 -2.87 -22.58
C ALA A 74 -11.99 -1.86 -23.26
N LEU A 75 -11.19 -1.13 -22.48
CA LEU A 75 -10.18 -0.19 -23.01
C LEU A 75 -9.16 -0.92 -23.87
N LYS A 76 -8.65 -2.07 -23.42
CA LYS A 76 -7.73 -2.90 -24.21
C LYS A 76 -8.33 -3.32 -25.55
N GLY A 77 -9.61 -3.70 -25.56
CA GLY A 77 -10.34 -4.01 -26.80
C GLY A 77 -10.46 -2.80 -27.73
N ARG A 78 -10.75 -1.61 -27.18
CA ARG A 78 -10.81 -0.35 -27.96
C ARG A 78 -9.47 0.01 -28.56
N ILE A 79 -8.37 -0.16 -27.81
CA ILE A 79 -7.00 0.06 -28.30
C ILE A 79 -6.74 -0.87 -29.49
N GLY A 80 -6.98 -2.17 -29.35
CA GLY A 80 -6.79 -3.11 -30.45
C GLY A 80 -7.64 -2.81 -31.70
N ALA A 81 -8.87 -2.33 -31.51
CA ALA A 81 -9.72 -1.91 -32.62
C ALA A 81 -9.21 -0.64 -33.32
N LEU A 82 -8.64 0.30 -32.56
CA LEU A 82 -8.00 1.50 -33.12
C LEU A 82 -6.71 1.15 -33.86
N GLU A 83 -5.88 0.28 -33.30
CA GLU A 83 -4.67 -0.24 -33.96
C GLU A 83 -5.00 -0.92 -35.29
N ALA A 84 -6.03 -1.78 -35.32
CA ALA A 84 -6.48 -2.42 -36.56
C ALA A 84 -6.99 -1.40 -37.59
N ARG A 85 -7.69 -0.33 -37.14
CA ARG A 85 -8.13 0.76 -38.02
C ARG A 85 -6.95 1.56 -38.58
N ILE A 86 -5.95 1.85 -37.76
CA ILE A 86 -4.72 2.54 -38.20
C ILE A 86 -4.04 1.69 -39.27
N ALA A 87 -3.85 0.40 -39.04
CA ALA A 87 -3.25 -0.51 -40.00
C ALA A 87 -4.02 -0.59 -41.34
N GLU A 88 -5.36 -0.63 -41.30
CA GLU A 88 -6.19 -0.62 -42.51
C GLU A 88 -6.10 0.72 -43.26
N LEU A 89 -6.06 1.85 -42.56
CA LEU A 89 -5.87 3.18 -43.17
C LEU A 89 -4.48 3.30 -43.82
N GLU A 90 -3.44 2.79 -43.18
CA GLU A 90 -2.08 2.73 -43.73
C GLU A 90 -2.04 1.84 -44.99
N ARG A 91 -2.69 0.67 -44.99
CA ARG A 91 -2.78 -0.18 -46.19
C ARG A 91 -3.52 0.52 -47.33
N ARG A 92 -4.65 1.18 -47.05
CA ARG A 92 -5.39 1.94 -48.06
C ARG A 92 -4.60 3.11 -48.61
N ALA A 93 -3.81 3.78 -47.77
CA ALA A 93 -2.89 4.83 -48.21
C ALA A 93 -1.79 4.27 -49.13
N ALA A 94 -1.31 3.05 -48.87
CA ALA A 94 -0.35 2.36 -49.73
C ALA A 94 -0.97 1.84 -51.05
N GLU A 95 -2.24 1.43 -51.04
CA GLU A 95 -2.97 0.90 -52.21
C GLU A 95 -3.61 2.01 -53.08
N GLY A 96 -3.78 3.22 -52.54
CA GLY A 96 -4.54 4.33 -53.13
C GLY A 96 -3.77 5.29 -54.04
N VAL A 97 -2.73 4.85 -54.76
CA VAL A 97 -2.03 5.68 -55.75
C VAL A 97 -2.17 5.09 -57.16
N PRO A 98 -3.14 5.55 -57.98
CA PRO A 98 -2.96 5.61 -59.42
C PRO A 98 -2.33 6.95 -59.78
N GLU A 99 -1.06 6.89 -60.19
CA GLU A 99 -0.40 7.73 -61.20
C GLU A 99 -0.94 9.16 -61.40
N ARG A 100 -0.46 10.11 -60.57
CA ARG A 100 0.13 11.38 -61.06
C ARG A 100 0.89 12.12 -59.95
N ALA A 101 2.16 11.78 -59.80
CA ALA A 101 3.26 12.71 -59.55
C ALA A 101 4.54 11.89 -59.44
N GLU A 102 5.27 11.77 -60.55
CA GLU A 102 6.72 11.70 -60.51
C GLU A 102 7.23 12.83 -59.61
N ALA A 103 7.71 12.46 -58.43
CA ALA A 103 8.71 13.19 -57.68
C ALA A 103 9.40 12.17 -56.75
N GLU A 104 10.46 11.57 -57.30
CA GLU A 104 11.65 11.07 -56.63
C GLU A 104 11.49 10.19 -55.37
N GLY A 105 11.79 8.91 -55.56
CA GLY A 105 12.09 7.97 -54.47
C GLY A 105 13.47 8.19 -53.82
N PRO A 106 13.77 7.46 -52.73
CA PRO A 106 14.39 7.97 -51.51
C PRO A 106 15.74 7.29 -51.17
N PRO A 107 16.28 7.48 -49.94
CA PRO A 107 16.02 6.44 -48.93
C PRO A 107 15.62 7.07 -47.57
N ALA A 108 14.57 6.61 -46.89
CA ALA A 108 14.55 5.42 -46.03
C ALA A 108 15.70 5.37 -45.01
N SER A 109 15.42 5.67 -43.73
CA SER A 109 15.91 4.87 -42.60
C SER A 109 15.21 5.27 -41.29
N ALA A 110 14.57 4.28 -40.64
CA ALA A 110 14.40 4.08 -39.19
C ALA A 110 13.79 5.24 -38.35
N ALA A 111 12.64 5.15 -37.67
CA ALA A 111 12.20 4.06 -36.78
C ALA A 111 13.36 3.31 -36.12
N GLU A 112 14.16 4.04 -35.34
CA GLU A 112 15.05 3.41 -34.37
C GLU A 112 14.66 3.93 -32.98
N SER A 113 14.26 2.97 -32.14
CA SER A 113 14.37 3.06 -30.71
C SER A 113 15.79 3.50 -30.35
N ALA A 114 16.00 4.81 -30.24
CA ALA A 114 17.20 5.34 -29.61
C ALA A 114 17.01 5.18 -28.09
N GLN A 115 17.34 3.98 -27.64
CA GLN A 115 18.02 3.78 -26.37
C GLN A 115 19.15 4.82 -26.32
N ALA A 116 18.89 5.99 -25.72
CA ALA A 116 19.89 7.00 -25.47
C ALA A 116 20.79 6.52 -24.32
N GLY A 117 21.59 5.50 -24.62
CA GLY A 117 22.88 5.30 -23.99
C GLY A 117 23.88 6.12 -24.77
N ALA A 118 24.15 7.32 -24.28
CA ALA A 118 25.21 8.26 -24.65
C ALA A 118 24.77 9.60 -24.06
N GLU A 119 25.58 10.43 -23.43
CA GLU A 119 27.00 10.45 -23.14
C GLU A 119 27.12 11.54 -22.07
N GLY A 120 28.21 11.52 -21.30
CA GLY A 120 28.39 12.33 -20.09
C GLY A 120 27.65 13.66 -20.08
N ALA A 121 26.66 13.77 -19.20
CA ALA A 121 26.24 15.08 -18.73
C ALA A 121 27.51 15.80 -18.24
N PRO A 122 27.67 17.10 -18.55
CA PRO A 122 28.81 17.83 -18.01
C PRO A 122 28.78 17.67 -16.49
N ALA A 123 29.84 17.07 -15.94
CA ALA A 123 30.00 16.87 -14.51
C ALA A 123 29.68 18.20 -13.79
N GLY A 124 28.52 18.27 -13.16
CA GLY A 124 28.02 19.50 -12.54
C GLY A 124 26.61 19.96 -12.94
N ALA A 125 25.85 19.20 -13.74
CA ALA A 125 24.42 19.48 -13.91
C ALA A 125 23.65 19.17 -12.60
N PRO A 126 22.74 20.05 -12.13
CA PRO A 126 21.90 19.77 -10.97
C PRO A 126 21.16 18.44 -11.13
N GLY A 127 21.18 17.59 -10.10
CA GLY A 127 20.49 16.30 -10.13
C GLY A 127 21.22 15.13 -10.78
N GLU A 128 22.40 15.33 -11.39
CA GLU A 128 23.19 14.22 -11.96
C GLU A 128 23.57 13.19 -10.89
N GLU A 129 23.94 13.67 -9.70
CA GLU A 129 24.30 12.82 -8.56
C GLU A 129 23.13 11.95 -8.06
N LEU A 130 21.88 12.40 -8.27
CA LEU A 130 20.69 11.64 -7.88
C LEU A 130 20.54 10.35 -8.68
N GLN A 131 21.10 10.30 -9.90
CA GLN A 131 21.06 9.10 -10.75
C GLN A 131 21.87 7.93 -10.17
N ARG A 132 22.69 8.18 -9.15
CA ARG A 132 23.40 7.13 -8.40
C ARG A 132 22.47 6.31 -7.52
N ILE A 133 21.29 6.84 -7.17
CA ILE A 133 20.25 6.12 -6.42
C ILE A 133 19.57 5.13 -7.37
N ARG A 134 19.50 3.86 -6.96
CA ARG A 134 18.86 2.82 -7.76
C ARG A 134 17.37 3.14 -7.93
N GLY A 135 16.94 3.26 -9.18
CA GLY A 135 15.56 3.56 -9.56
C GLY A 135 15.28 5.03 -9.84
N VAL A 136 16.27 5.91 -9.64
CA VAL A 136 16.25 7.30 -10.12
C VAL A 136 16.96 7.37 -11.47
N GLY A 137 16.19 7.32 -12.56
CA GLY A 137 16.71 7.53 -13.91
C GLY A 137 16.82 9.02 -14.28
N PRO A 138 17.39 9.35 -15.46
CA PRO A 138 17.57 10.75 -15.91
C PRO A 138 16.27 11.57 -15.90
N VAL A 139 15.15 10.95 -16.28
CA VAL A 139 13.82 11.57 -16.29
C VAL A 139 13.32 11.91 -14.88
N ILE A 140 13.56 11.00 -13.92
CA ILE A 140 13.15 11.19 -12.53
C ILE A 140 14.05 12.24 -11.87
N ALA A 141 15.36 12.20 -12.12
CA ALA A 141 16.31 13.20 -11.64
C ALA A 141 15.93 14.61 -12.12
N ALA A 142 15.56 14.77 -13.39
CA ALA A 142 15.08 16.05 -13.93
C ALA A 142 13.83 16.55 -13.18
N LYS A 143 12.83 15.68 -12.97
CA LYS A 143 11.63 16.03 -12.20
C LYS A 143 11.94 16.39 -10.74
N LEU A 144 12.88 15.69 -10.10
CA LEU A 144 13.30 15.99 -8.73
C LEU A 144 13.93 17.39 -8.63
N VAL A 145 14.77 17.75 -9.61
CA VAL A 145 15.36 19.09 -9.70
C VAL A 145 14.29 20.16 -9.90
N GLU A 146 13.30 19.92 -10.76
CA GLU A 146 12.15 20.82 -10.95
C GLU A 146 11.35 21.05 -9.65
N LEU A 147 11.28 20.03 -8.79
CA LEU A 147 10.64 20.09 -7.47
C LEU A 147 11.54 20.72 -6.39
N GLY A 148 12.79 21.06 -6.71
CA GLY A 148 13.74 21.67 -5.78
C GLY A 148 14.68 20.68 -5.07
N TYR A 149 14.63 19.38 -5.40
CA TYR A 149 15.54 18.37 -4.87
C TYR A 149 16.67 18.12 -5.87
N ALA A 150 17.83 18.76 -5.65
CA ALA A 150 18.94 18.72 -6.60
C ALA A 150 20.16 17.95 -6.07
N ARG A 151 20.21 17.66 -4.76
CA ARG A 151 21.35 17.02 -4.09
C ARG A 151 20.95 15.76 -3.35
N LEU A 152 21.90 14.85 -3.13
CA LEU A 152 21.67 13.66 -2.30
C LEU A 152 21.26 14.01 -0.86
N SER A 153 21.74 15.15 -0.33
CA SER A 153 21.33 15.66 0.99
C SER A 153 19.83 15.87 1.09
N ASP A 154 19.22 16.38 0.02
CA ASP A 154 17.81 16.74 0.01
C ASP A 154 16.97 15.46 0.08
N ILE A 155 17.37 14.42 -0.67
CA ILE A 155 16.74 13.09 -0.65
C ILE A 155 16.92 12.40 0.71
N ALA A 156 18.10 12.50 1.33
CA ALA A 156 18.38 11.90 2.63
C ALA A 156 17.55 12.47 3.79
N THR A 157 17.02 13.70 3.61
CA THR A 157 16.21 14.43 4.60
C THR A 157 14.73 14.54 4.25
N LEU A 158 14.25 13.78 3.26
CA LEU A 158 12.84 13.81 2.86
C LEU A 158 11.90 13.48 4.02
N LYS A 159 10.85 14.30 4.16
CA LYS A 159 9.75 14.07 5.09
C LYS A 159 8.62 13.31 4.40
N PRO A 160 7.70 12.67 5.14
CA PRO A 160 6.55 11.97 4.55
C PRO A 160 5.75 12.82 3.57
N GLU A 161 5.60 14.12 3.84
CA GLU A 161 4.88 15.07 2.97
C GLU A 161 5.62 15.31 1.65
N ASP A 162 6.95 15.39 1.71
CA ASP A 162 7.81 15.58 0.54
C ASP A 162 7.84 14.32 -0.34
N VAL A 163 7.84 13.14 0.30
CA VAL A 163 7.73 11.85 -0.40
C VAL A 163 6.41 11.78 -1.16
N ALA A 164 5.29 12.15 -0.53
CA ALA A 164 3.98 12.16 -1.19
C ALA A 164 3.97 13.10 -2.42
N ARG A 165 4.52 14.31 -2.28
CA ARG A 165 4.62 15.28 -3.38
C ARG A 165 5.49 14.75 -4.54
N ILE A 166 6.62 14.13 -4.23
CA ILE A 166 7.52 13.54 -5.22
C ILE A 166 6.80 12.40 -5.96
N GLU A 167 6.17 11.49 -5.22
CA GLU A 167 5.47 10.33 -5.78
C GLU A 167 4.31 10.72 -6.70
N GLU A 168 3.57 11.78 -6.34
CA GLU A 168 2.53 12.38 -7.18
C GLU A 168 3.12 12.96 -8.48
N ALA A 169 4.20 13.73 -8.38
CA ALA A 169 4.84 14.38 -9.54
C ALA A 169 5.51 13.39 -10.52
N ILE A 170 6.09 12.31 -10.00
CA ILE A 170 6.68 11.25 -10.84
C ILE A 170 5.64 10.24 -11.34
N GLY A 171 4.45 10.17 -10.73
CA GLY A 171 3.36 9.27 -11.11
C GLY A 171 3.55 7.82 -10.65
N PHE A 172 4.38 7.59 -9.63
CA PHE A 172 4.71 6.25 -9.13
C PHE A 172 4.57 6.19 -7.59
N PRO A 173 3.34 5.98 -7.07
CA PRO A 173 3.11 5.90 -5.63
C PRO A 173 3.81 4.70 -5.00
N GLY A 174 4.40 4.92 -3.82
CA GLY A 174 5.15 3.94 -3.03
C GLY A 174 6.52 3.56 -3.59
N ARG A 175 7.00 4.16 -4.69
CA ARG A 175 8.31 3.82 -5.27
C ARG A 175 9.45 4.22 -4.34
N VAL A 176 9.37 5.40 -3.72
CA VAL A 176 10.44 5.96 -2.89
C VAL A 176 10.75 5.03 -1.70
N ALA A 177 9.70 4.49 -1.07
CA ALA A 177 9.82 3.54 0.04
C ALA A 177 10.26 2.14 -0.41
N ARG A 178 9.71 1.62 -1.51
CA ARG A 178 10.06 0.29 -2.03
C ARG A 178 11.52 0.18 -2.46
N GLU A 179 12.01 1.24 -3.08
CA GLU A 179 13.39 1.32 -3.56
C GLU A 179 14.33 1.96 -2.52
N ARG A 180 13.85 2.33 -1.34
CA ARG A 180 14.70 2.83 -0.23
C ARG A 180 15.58 4.01 -0.64
N TRP A 181 15.01 4.99 -1.33
CA TRP A 181 15.79 6.12 -1.87
C TRP A 181 16.48 6.93 -0.75
N ILE A 182 15.82 7.08 0.41
CA ILE A 182 16.34 7.84 1.55
C ILE A 182 17.55 7.15 2.15
N GLU A 183 17.48 5.83 2.35
CA GLU A 183 18.59 5.03 2.87
C GLU A 183 19.78 5.03 1.91
N GLN A 184 19.53 4.82 0.61
CA GLN A 184 20.57 4.86 -0.42
C GLN A 184 21.25 6.22 -0.49
N ALA A 185 20.49 7.33 -0.41
CA ALA A 185 21.06 8.67 -0.40
C ALA A 185 22.01 8.88 0.79
N ARG A 186 21.64 8.37 1.98
CA ARG A 186 22.50 8.42 3.18
C ARG A 186 23.77 7.59 3.03
N GLU A 187 23.67 6.39 2.46
CA GLU A 187 24.82 5.53 2.19
C GLU A 187 25.79 6.18 1.20
N LEU A 188 25.26 6.78 0.12
CA LEU A 188 26.07 7.48 -0.88
C LEU A 188 26.77 8.72 -0.30
N LEU A 189 26.10 9.47 0.58
CA LEU A 189 26.70 10.59 1.31
C LEU A 189 27.82 10.13 2.26
N ALA A 190 27.64 8.98 2.93
CA ALA A 190 28.65 8.43 3.83
C ALA A 190 29.85 7.81 3.09
N ALA A 191 29.63 7.27 1.89
CA ALA A 191 30.69 6.68 1.06
C ALA A 191 31.46 7.72 0.22
N GLY A 192 30.91 8.93 0.06
CA GLY A 192 31.49 10.04 -0.71
C GLY A 192 32.13 11.15 0.13
N GLY A 193 32.28 10.94 1.44
CA GLY A 193 32.92 11.88 2.39
C GLY A 193 34.38 11.53 2.70
#